data_AF-A0A938CKK6-F1
#
_entry.id   AF-A0A938CKK6-F1
#
_cell.length_a   1.000
_cell.length_b   1.000
_cell.length_c   1.000
_cell.angle_alpha   90.00
_cell.angle_beta   90.00
_cell.angle_gamma   90.00
#
_symmetry.space_group_name_H-M   'P 1'
#
loop_
_entity.id
_entity.type
_entity.pdbx_description
1 polymer ?
#
loop_
_entity_poly.entity_id
_entity_poly.type
_entity_poly.pdbx_seq_one_letter_code
_entity_poly.pdbx_strand_id
1 'polypeptide(L)'
;MPAAPTSLGSWAARLRAVPAVHFRVAFAEEVHRLCADPATRPEAIAVELGPATAAAALDWLRELGVGSGQRVALPCMLGLTKANRFLHPSTRDLARELQETSGLELHELPPQLLHELLGYCAVSLLPLSPTDSIIEALRCALELEAPVYAVDLEDSAARERAATMLEDPSLASGRVDAYVQRMERPARAHRDPDVDDRREAVMASRLSAVLAAHERVLFTGGLAHWLAIRELLQDPGLAPAPAPPVEPATDDAFTRVIVHPSLAIRHMDLFPFVTELYEEQRRPANERSRRPLQLDVQHELGAMLQEAYGLFFRCTGPQDQLDRSQEDCETKPDFERFLTNLCTVKGLAVPDLFHTLAAAQGMMTDAFCRELAEVLMRFTWATPDDQLDLPILAPDSTGERSGTRATYVSRDGSRSRTFYIDDEALRGSSSVAVPAPREWEEHEPREKTAEEYSKDRRVWEPSEYLFTAFSLRAAQIAEGAADERTIEPFEGSLREGLDPKATLRGEIRGEKRPYVRD
;
A
#
# COMPACT_ATOMS: atom_id res chain seq x y z
N MET A 1 34.51 -29.62 16.83
CA MET A 1 35.10 -29.41 15.49
C MET A 1 33.98 -28.93 14.59
N PRO A 2 34.09 -27.76 13.94
CA PRO A 2 33.07 -27.34 12.99
C PRO A 2 33.15 -28.27 11.78
N ALA A 3 32.00 -28.78 11.33
CA ALA A 3 31.90 -29.66 10.18
C ALA A 3 32.42 -28.92 8.93
N ALA A 4 33.19 -29.64 8.10
CA ALA A 4 33.63 -29.14 6.80
C ALA A 4 32.42 -28.73 5.94
N PRO A 5 32.51 -27.66 5.13
CA PRO A 5 31.40 -27.22 4.30
C PRO A 5 31.08 -28.32 3.29
N THR A 6 29.94 -28.99 3.50
CA THR A 6 29.31 -29.86 2.52
C THR A 6 29.17 -29.05 1.24
N SER A 7 29.69 -29.58 0.12
CA SER A 7 29.65 -28.90 -1.17
C SER A 7 28.23 -28.37 -1.44
N LEU A 8 28.08 -27.05 -1.61
CA LEU A 8 26.85 -26.30 -1.93
C LEU A 8 26.17 -26.74 -3.26
N GLY A 9 26.60 -27.86 -3.84
CA GLY A 9 26.33 -28.31 -5.21
C GLY A 9 24.89 -28.72 -5.54
N SER A 10 23.92 -28.67 -4.63
CA SER A 10 22.50 -28.69 -5.06
C SER A 10 21.55 -28.04 -4.05
N TRP A 11 21.79 -26.78 -3.66
CA TRP A 11 20.80 -26.02 -2.87
C TRP A 11 19.39 -26.07 -3.51
N ALA A 12 19.30 -26.17 -4.85
CA ALA A 12 18.05 -26.28 -5.60
C ALA A 12 17.19 -27.50 -5.24
N ALA A 13 17.78 -28.57 -4.70
CA ALA A 13 17.01 -29.73 -4.22
C ALA A 13 16.41 -29.50 -2.82
N ARG A 14 17.01 -28.59 -2.04
CA ARG A 14 16.67 -28.31 -0.64
C ARG A 14 15.77 -27.07 -0.50
N LEU A 15 15.91 -26.11 -1.41
CA LEU A 15 15.17 -24.85 -1.40
C LEU A 15 13.90 -24.93 -2.25
N ARG A 16 12.76 -24.64 -1.63
CA ARG A 16 11.55 -24.18 -2.33
C ARG A 16 11.44 -22.69 -2.10
N ALA A 17 11.26 -21.92 -3.16
CA ALA A 17 11.11 -20.47 -3.06
C ALA A 17 9.75 -20.06 -3.61
N VAL A 18 9.08 -19.15 -2.91
CA VAL A 18 7.88 -18.46 -3.40
C VAL A 18 8.19 -16.96 -3.45
N PRO A 19 8.92 -16.49 -4.48
CA PRO A 19 9.07 -15.07 -4.73
C PRO A 19 7.70 -14.47 -5.08
N ALA A 20 7.30 -13.45 -4.34
CA ALA A 20 5.93 -12.97 -4.34
C ALA A 20 5.80 -11.53 -4.82
N VAL A 21 4.66 -11.27 -5.45
CA VAL A 21 4.07 -9.92 -5.42
C VAL A 21 3.28 -9.86 -4.12
N HIS A 22 3.61 -8.91 -3.24
CA HIS A 22 2.98 -8.78 -1.92
C HIS A 22 1.46 -8.58 -2.01
N PHE A 23 0.75 -9.03 -0.97
CA PHE A 23 -0.71 -8.90 -0.83
C PHE A 23 -1.53 -9.58 -1.94
N ARG A 24 -1.02 -10.69 -2.49
CA ARG A 24 -1.67 -11.46 -3.55
C ARG A 24 -1.90 -12.91 -3.12
N VAL A 25 -3.17 -13.30 -3.10
CA VAL A 25 -3.67 -14.61 -2.65
C VAL A 25 -2.98 -15.76 -3.37
N ALA A 26 -2.65 -15.61 -4.66
CA ALA A 26 -1.99 -16.65 -5.44
C ALA A 26 -0.64 -17.11 -4.82
N PHE A 27 0.10 -16.18 -4.19
CA PHE A 27 1.39 -16.48 -3.57
C PHE A 27 1.23 -16.98 -2.13
N ALA A 28 0.29 -16.41 -1.37
CA ALA A 28 -0.07 -16.94 -0.06
C ALA A 28 -0.59 -18.39 -0.15
N GLU A 29 -1.45 -18.68 -1.13
CA GLU A 29 -1.94 -20.03 -1.41
C GLU A 29 -0.79 -20.98 -1.76
N GLU A 30 0.18 -20.56 -2.56
CA GLU A 30 1.32 -21.41 -2.90
C GLU A 30 2.21 -21.72 -1.69
N VAL A 31 2.48 -20.72 -0.84
CA VAL A 31 3.16 -20.92 0.45
C VAL A 31 2.39 -21.94 1.30
N HIS A 32 1.08 -21.74 1.46
CA HIS A 32 0.22 -22.64 2.22
C HIS A 32 0.24 -24.07 1.65
N ARG A 33 0.12 -24.22 0.33
CA ARG A 33 0.12 -25.50 -0.38
C ARG A 33 1.42 -26.27 -0.12
N LEU A 34 2.58 -25.60 -0.20
CA LEU A 34 3.89 -26.21 0.06
C LEU A 34 4.05 -26.63 1.53
N CYS A 35 3.49 -25.87 2.46
CA CYS A 35 3.50 -26.22 3.88
C CYS A 35 2.54 -27.38 4.22
N ALA A 36 1.36 -27.39 3.60
CA ALA A 36 0.31 -28.36 3.88
C ALA A 36 0.58 -29.76 3.28
N ASP A 37 1.23 -29.82 2.12
CA ASP A 37 1.56 -31.07 1.45
C ASP A 37 2.73 -31.81 2.13
N PRO A 38 2.53 -33.02 2.68
CA PRO A 38 3.60 -33.78 3.34
C PRO A 38 4.83 -34.04 2.47
N ALA A 39 4.69 -34.07 1.14
CA ALA A 39 5.81 -34.31 0.22
C ALA A 39 6.70 -33.07 0.04
N THR A 40 6.15 -31.86 0.25
CA THR A 40 6.86 -30.59 0.06
C THR A 40 7.05 -29.79 1.35
N ARG A 41 6.46 -30.27 2.45
CA ARG A 41 6.50 -29.65 3.78
C ARG A 41 7.94 -29.30 4.21
N PRO A 42 8.20 -28.02 4.54
CA PRO A 42 9.51 -27.57 4.98
C PRO A 42 9.84 -28.04 6.40
N GLU A 43 11.12 -28.17 6.69
CA GLU A 43 11.69 -28.31 8.04
C GLU A 43 12.05 -26.96 8.65
N ALA A 44 12.26 -25.95 7.80
CA ALA A 44 12.54 -24.58 8.19
C ALA A 44 11.94 -23.59 7.18
N ILE A 45 11.50 -22.44 7.67
CA ILE A 45 10.91 -21.38 6.86
C ILE A 45 11.78 -20.14 6.96
N ALA A 46 12.21 -19.59 5.83
CA ALA A 46 12.98 -18.36 5.72
C ALA A 46 12.11 -17.25 5.11
N VAL A 47 12.15 -16.06 5.68
CA VAL A 47 11.33 -14.92 5.23
C VAL A 47 12.18 -13.67 5.01
N GLU A 48 11.82 -12.87 4.01
CA GLU A 48 12.34 -11.51 3.81
C GLU A 48 11.77 -10.54 4.86
N LEU A 49 12.18 -10.74 6.10
CA LEU A 49 11.96 -9.80 7.20
C LEU A 49 13.25 -9.64 7.99
N GLY A 50 13.33 -8.52 8.69
CA GLY A 50 14.26 -8.30 9.78
C GLY A 50 14.04 -9.26 10.96
N PRO A 51 15.09 -9.66 11.70
CA PRO A 51 14.96 -10.53 12.87
C PRO A 51 13.96 -10.06 13.92
N ALA A 52 13.99 -8.78 14.32
CA ALA A 52 13.10 -8.24 15.33
C ALA A 52 11.68 -8.05 14.76
N THR A 53 11.57 -7.65 13.50
CA THR A 53 10.28 -7.55 12.80
C THR A 53 9.57 -8.91 12.70
N ALA A 54 10.30 -9.97 12.30
CA ALA A 54 9.76 -11.32 12.26
C ALA A 54 9.38 -11.85 13.65
N ALA A 55 10.18 -11.55 14.68
CA ALA A 55 9.89 -11.91 16.06
C ALA A 55 8.57 -11.28 16.55
N ALA A 56 8.43 -9.97 16.37
CA ALA A 56 7.22 -9.24 16.75
C ALA A 56 5.97 -9.76 16.02
N ALA A 57 6.09 -10.08 14.73
CA ALA A 57 5.00 -10.66 13.95
C ALA A 57 4.62 -12.05 14.45
N LEU A 58 5.58 -12.93 14.70
CA LEU A 58 5.34 -14.28 15.23
C LEU A 58 4.69 -14.26 16.61
N ASP A 59 5.16 -13.40 17.51
CA ASP A 59 4.60 -13.28 18.84
C ASP A 59 3.18 -12.78 18.80
N TRP A 60 2.89 -11.78 17.96
CA TRP A 60 1.53 -11.28 17.84
C TRP A 60 0.60 -12.30 17.19
N LEU A 61 1.03 -13.00 16.13
CA LEU A 61 0.25 -14.10 15.54
C LEU A 61 -0.06 -15.19 16.58
N ARG A 62 0.90 -15.52 17.46
CA ARG A 62 0.69 -16.48 18.55
C ARG A 62 -0.33 -15.98 19.58
N GLU A 63 -0.26 -14.70 19.94
CA GLU A 63 -1.24 -14.07 20.85
C GLU A 63 -2.65 -13.98 20.25
N LEU A 64 -2.74 -13.82 18.93
CA LEU A 64 -4.00 -13.93 18.17
C LEU A 64 -4.54 -15.37 18.10
N GLY A 65 -3.79 -16.35 18.63
CA GLY A 65 -4.19 -17.76 18.71
C GLY A 65 -3.71 -18.63 17.54
N VAL A 66 -2.87 -18.10 16.64
CA VAL A 66 -2.31 -18.92 15.55
C VAL A 66 -1.33 -19.94 16.13
N GLY A 67 -1.58 -21.22 15.86
CA GLY A 67 -0.77 -22.33 16.35
C GLY A 67 -1.32 -23.70 15.97
N SER A 68 -0.79 -24.74 16.59
CA SER A 68 -1.16 -26.12 16.27
C SER A 68 -2.64 -26.43 16.57
N GLY A 69 -3.44 -26.67 15.52
CA GLY A 69 -4.75 -27.33 15.65
C GLY A 69 -5.93 -26.42 15.97
N GLN A 70 -5.79 -25.10 15.82
CA GLN A 70 -6.91 -24.16 15.84
C GLN A 70 -7.00 -23.43 14.50
N ARG A 71 -8.22 -23.39 13.96
CA ARG A 71 -8.51 -22.52 12.83
C ARG A 71 -8.73 -21.12 13.35
N VAL A 72 -7.74 -20.25 13.14
CA VAL A 72 -7.84 -18.83 13.44
C VAL A 72 -7.88 -18.06 12.14
N ALA A 73 -9.00 -17.37 11.92
CA ALA A 73 -9.08 -16.36 10.87
C ALA A 73 -8.31 -15.12 11.36
N LEU A 74 -7.39 -14.62 10.55
CA LEU A 74 -6.74 -13.37 10.87
C LEU A 74 -7.67 -12.21 10.50
N PRO A 75 -8.03 -11.35 11.47
CA PRO A 75 -8.75 -10.14 11.11
C PRO A 75 -7.82 -9.26 10.26
N CYS A 76 -8.29 -8.81 9.10
CA CYS A 76 -7.55 -7.79 8.36
C CYS A 76 -7.56 -6.50 9.16
N MET A 77 -6.53 -5.66 8.94
CA MET A 77 -6.27 -4.38 9.62
C MET A 77 -5.41 -4.44 10.88
N LEU A 78 -4.72 -5.54 11.16
CA LEU A 78 -3.69 -5.52 12.19
C LEU A 78 -2.35 -5.11 11.57
N GLY A 79 -1.60 -4.24 12.26
CA GLY A 79 -0.31 -3.76 11.79
C GLY A 79 0.71 -3.59 12.90
N LEU A 80 1.97 -3.86 12.59
CA LEU A 80 3.11 -3.54 13.45
C LEU A 80 3.76 -2.28 12.91
N THR A 81 3.91 -1.28 13.76
CA THR A 81 4.60 -0.04 13.43
C THR A 81 5.91 0.07 14.19
N LYS A 82 6.95 0.59 13.54
CA LYS A 82 8.22 0.94 14.18
C LYS A 82 8.74 2.27 13.67
N ALA A 83 9.57 2.93 14.47
CA ALA A 83 10.22 4.16 14.04
C ALA A 83 11.22 3.87 12.92
N ASN A 84 11.05 4.52 11.77
CA ASN A 84 12.07 4.55 10.72
C ASN A 84 13.15 5.55 11.12
N ARG A 85 14.41 5.18 10.94
CA ARG A 85 15.58 6.02 11.29
C ARG A 85 16.51 6.24 10.11
N PHE A 86 16.14 5.77 8.92
CA PHE A 86 17.00 5.77 7.75
C PHE A 86 16.51 6.79 6.73
N LEU A 87 17.49 7.54 6.21
CA LEU A 87 17.32 8.33 5.01
C LEU A 87 17.93 7.57 3.85
N HIS A 88 17.32 7.71 2.68
CA HIS A 88 17.85 7.12 1.47
C HIS A 88 19.24 7.71 1.14
N PRO A 89 20.26 6.90 0.80
CA PRO A 89 21.61 7.40 0.54
C PRO A 89 21.68 8.52 -0.51
N SER A 90 20.82 8.47 -1.53
CA SER A 90 20.77 9.49 -2.58
C SER A 90 20.25 10.85 -2.13
N THR A 91 19.60 10.97 -0.95
CA THR A 91 19.15 12.26 -0.41
C THR A 91 20.13 12.90 0.55
N ARG A 92 21.31 12.29 0.77
CA ARG A 92 22.34 12.77 1.71
C ARG A 92 22.75 14.23 1.47
N ASP A 93 23.03 14.59 0.22
CA ASP A 93 23.54 15.92 -0.10
C ASP A 93 22.45 16.99 0.09
N LEU A 94 21.20 16.66 -0.25
CA LEU A 94 20.04 17.51 -0.02
C LEU A 94 19.70 17.63 1.48
N ALA A 95 19.81 16.55 2.25
CA ALA A 95 19.63 16.58 3.69
C ALA A 95 20.65 17.52 4.36
N ARG A 96 21.91 17.48 3.91
CA ARG A 96 22.96 18.40 4.37
C ARG A 96 22.63 19.85 4.00
N GLU A 97 22.25 20.12 2.75
CA GLU A 97 21.87 21.47 2.31
C GLU A 97 20.68 22.01 3.12
N LEU A 98 19.72 21.15 3.44
CA LEU A 98 18.55 21.51 4.24
C LEU A 98 18.93 21.89 5.67
N GLN A 99 19.84 21.14 6.31
CA GLN A 99 20.37 21.49 7.63
C GLN A 99 21.18 22.81 7.59
N GLU A 100 22.05 22.97 6.60
CA GLU A 100 22.86 24.19 6.42
C GLU A 100 22.01 25.44 6.21
N THR A 101 20.93 25.32 5.41
CA THR A 101 20.05 26.44 5.07
C THR A 101 19.07 26.78 6.18
N SER A 102 18.54 25.77 6.88
CA SER A 102 17.59 25.98 7.97
C SER A 102 18.26 26.34 9.30
N GLY A 103 19.51 25.92 9.51
CA GLY A 103 20.20 26.01 10.80
C GLY A 103 19.64 25.06 11.86
N LEU A 104 18.81 24.08 11.46
CA LEU A 104 18.15 23.10 12.32
C LEU A 104 18.67 21.69 12.03
N GLU A 105 18.66 20.83 13.04
CA GLU A 105 18.90 19.40 12.85
C GLU A 105 17.69 18.74 12.17
N LEU A 106 17.91 17.64 11.44
CA LEU A 106 16.83 17.00 10.66
C LEU A 106 15.62 16.59 11.51
N HIS A 107 15.84 16.15 12.76
CA HIS A 107 14.77 15.75 13.67
C HIS A 107 13.95 16.93 14.22
N GLU A 108 14.44 18.16 14.06
CA GLU A 108 13.76 19.40 14.44
C GLU A 108 12.91 19.96 13.30
N LEU A 109 13.13 19.48 12.06
CA LEU A 109 12.40 19.94 10.89
C LEU A 109 10.96 19.39 10.88
N PRO A 110 10.00 20.15 10.29
CA PRO A 110 8.64 19.67 10.13
C PRO A 110 8.58 18.35 9.34
N PRO A 111 7.76 17.35 9.76
CA PRO A 111 7.64 16.07 9.05
C PRO A 111 7.26 16.23 7.57
N GLN A 112 6.41 17.21 7.25
CA GLN A 112 6.01 17.50 5.89
C GLN A 112 7.18 17.97 5.01
N LEU A 113 8.08 18.79 5.56
CA LEU A 113 9.28 19.23 4.84
C LEU A 113 10.25 18.07 4.60
N LEU A 114 10.43 17.20 5.60
CA LEU A 114 11.26 15.99 5.47
C LEU A 114 10.69 15.03 4.43
N HIS A 115 9.38 14.86 4.38
CA HIS A 115 8.72 14.01 3.39
C HIS A 115 8.82 14.59 1.98
N GLU A 116 8.45 15.86 1.78
CA GLU A 116 8.44 16.50 0.46
C GLU A 116 9.84 16.64 -0.15
N LEU A 117 10.85 16.96 0.66
CA LEU A 117 12.21 17.16 0.15
C LEU A 117 13.06 15.89 0.15
N LEU A 118 12.94 15.06 1.18
CA LEU A 118 13.83 13.90 1.37
C LEU A 118 13.13 12.55 1.16
N GLY A 119 11.82 12.54 0.89
CA GLY A 119 11.04 11.31 0.85
C GLY A 119 10.98 10.58 2.19
N TYR A 120 11.31 11.26 3.30
CA TYR A 120 11.44 10.64 4.60
C TYR A 120 10.06 10.32 5.19
N CYS A 121 9.91 9.09 5.64
CA CYS A 121 8.73 8.62 6.36
C CYS A 121 9.17 8.12 7.73
N ALA A 122 8.63 8.70 8.81
CA ALA A 122 9.12 8.47 10.17
C ALA A 122 8.69 7.12 10.78
N VAL A 123 7.72 6.44 10.18
CA VAL A 123 7.16 5.18 10.70
C VAL A 123 7.12 4.15 9.58
N SER A 124 7.63 2.95 9.81
CA SER A 124 7.43 1.80 8.91
C SER A 124 6.24 0.97 9.39
N LEU A 125 5.46 0.44 8.47
CA LEU A 125 4.30 -0.41 8.75
C LEU A 125 4.51 -1.82 8.18
N LEU A 126 4.33 -2.84 9.01
CA LEU A 126 4.14 -4.23 8.57
C LEU A 126 2.67 -4.61 8.79
N PRO A 127 1.83 -4.63 7.75
CA PRO A 127 0.46 -5.12 7.86
C PRO A 127 0.44 -6.66 8.00
N LEU A 128 -0.41 -7.18 8.90
CA LEU A 128 -0.69 -8.61 9.02
C LEU A 128 -1.80 -9.01 8.04
N SER A 129 -1.49 -8.97 6.74
CA SER A 129 -2.44 -9.32 5.69
C SER A 129 -2.47 -10.83 5.43
N PRO A 130 -3.65 -11.49 5.42
CA PRO A 130 -3.75 -12.92 5.13
C PRO A 130 -3.32 -13.32 3.71
N THR A 131 -3.40 -12.39 2.76
CA THR A 131 -3.00 -12.62 1.36
C THR A 131 -1.54 -12.26 1.11
N ASP A 132 -0.78 -11.87 2.13
CA ASP A 132 0.66 -11.70 2.02
C ASP A 132 1.39 -13.04 2.25
N SER A 133 2.27 -13.38 1.31
CA SER A 133 3.01 -14.64 1.34
C SER A 133 3.95 -14.78 2.55
N ILE A 134 4.51 -13.68 3.07
CA ILE A 134 5.38 -13.69 4.25
C ILE A 134 4.52 -13.98 5.48
N ILE A 135 3.41 -13.28 5.64
CA ILE A 135 2.49 -13.50 6.77
C ILE A 135 1.95 -14.94 6.76
N GLU A 136 1.57 -15.47 5.61
CA GLU A 136 1.14 -16.88 5.50
C GLU A 136 2.27 -17.87 5.84
N ALA A 137 3.52 -17.56 5.49
CA ALA A 137 4.67 -18.38 5.86
C ALA A 137 4.90 -18.40 7.38
N LEU A 138 4.75 -17.25 8.05
CA LEU A 138 4.83 -17.17 9.51
C LEU A 138 3.70 -17.96 10.18
N ARG A 139 2.46 -17.89 9.67
CA ARG A 139 1.33 -18.70 10.16
C ARG A 139 1.61 -20.18 10.01
N CYS A 140 2.02 -20.61 8.82
CA CYS A 140 2.37 -22.00 8.55
C CYS A 140 3.49 -22.50 9.48
N ALA A 141 4.47 -21.65 9.80
CA ALA A 141 5.53 -21.99 10.73
C ALA A 141 5.00 -22.29 12.14
N LEU A 142 4.10 -21.45 12.66
CA LEU A 142 3.48 -21.66 13.97
C LEU A 142 2.62 -22.92 14.01
N GLU A 143 1.91 -23.24 12.92
CA GLU A 143 1.04 -24.41 12.83
C GLU A 143 1.80 -25.73 12.68
N LEU A 144 2.95 -25.69 12.02
CA LEU A 144 3.85 -26.83 11.81
C LEU A 144 4.91 -26.96 12.90
N GLU A 145 5.00 -25.99 13.82
CA GLU A 145 6.10 -25.85 14.78
C GLU A 145 7.48 -25.81 14.09
N ALA A 146 7.53 -25.23 12.88
CA ALA A 146 8.76 -25.09 12.11
C ALA A 146 9.56 -23.84 12.54
N PRO A 147 10.89 -23.92 12.69
CA PRO A 147 11.72 -22.75 12.96
C PRO A 147 11.65 -21.75 11.80
N VAL A 148 11.46 -20.47 12.17
CA VAL A 148 11.50 -19.34 11.24
C VAL A 148 12.89 -18.71 11.26
N TYR A 149 13.37 -18.31 10.09
CA TYR A 149 14.62 -17.59 9.89
C TYR A 149 14.35 -16.27 9.16
N ALA A 150 14.60 -15.16 9.85
CA ALA A 150 14.57 -13.84 9.25
C ALA A 150 15.89 -13.59 8.50
N VAL A 151 15.84 -13.57 7.16
CA VAL A 151 17.07 -13.51 6.35
C VAL A 151 17.45 -12.10 5.93
N ASP A 152 16.55 -11.12 6.04
CA ASP A 152 16.83 -9.74 5.60
C ASP A 152 17.39 -8.84 6.74
N LEU A 153 17.92 -7.69 6.38
CA LEU A 153 18.29 -6.62 7.31
C LEU A 153 17.08 -6.17 8.13
N GLU A 154 17.33 -5.76 9.39
CA GLU A 154 16.25 -5.26 10.25
C GLU A 154 15.60 -4.01 9.68
N ASP A 155 16.44 -3.08 9.23
CA ASP A 155 16.02 -1.82 8.67
C ASP A 155 16.78 -1.56 7.37
N SER A 156 16.09 -0.96 6.41
CA SER A 156 16.69 -0.45 5.18
C SER A 156 16.00 0.85 4.79
N ALA A 157 16.71 1.71 4.08
CA ALA A 157 16.10 2.92 3.55
C ALA A 157 15.23 2.56 2.35
N ALA A 158 14.02 3.10 2.28
CA ALA A 158 13.15 2.94 1.12
C ALA A 158 13.05 4.25 0.32
N ARG A 159 12.91 4.12 -0.98
CA ARG A 159 12.62 5.22 -1.91
C ARG A 159 11.33 4.91 -2.67
N GLU A 160 10.68 5.95 -3.19
CA GLU A 160 9.70 5.76 -4.25
C GLU A 160 10.37 5.11 -5.46
N ARG A 161 9.91 3.89 -5.80
CA ARG A 161 10.41 3.10 -6.91
C ARG A 161 9.61 3.45 -8.17
N ALA A 162 10.28 3.41 -9.32
CA ALA A 162 9.59 3.57 -10.59
C ALA A 162 8.61 2.40 -10.80
N ALA A 163 7.37 2.71 -11.22
CA ALA A 163 6.40 1.69 -11.56
C ALA A 163 6.92 0.87 -12.76
N THR A 164 7.26 -0.40 -12.53
CA THR A 164 7.53 -1.34 -13.64
C THR A 164 6.25 -2.11 -13.93
N MET A 165 5.94 -2.23 -15.22
CA MET A 165 4.80 -3.01 -15.66
C MET A 165 5.08 -4.50 -15.46
N LEU A 166 4.49 -5.09 -14.42
CA LEU A 166 4.41 -6.53 -14.24
C LEU A 166 3.15 -7.08 -14.91
N GLU A 167 3.18 -8.33 -15.37
CA GLU A 167 1.96 -9.06 -15.70
C GLU A 167 1.03 -9.12 -14.48
N ASP A 168 -0.29 -9.15 -14.71
CA ASP A 168 -1.28 -9.28 -13.66
C ASP A 168 -0.96 -10.47 -12.72
N PRO A 169 -0.75 -10.23 -11.41
CA PRO A 169 -0.45 -11.29 -10.44
C PRO A 169 -1.53 -12.36 -10.30
N SER A 170 -2.78 -12.08 -10.67
CA SER A 170 -3.86 -13.08 -10.69
C SER A 170 -3.55 -14.26 -11.62
N LEU A 171 -2.73 -14.04 -12.66
CA LEU A 171 -2.26 -15.07 -13.59
C LEU A 171 -1.26 -16.06 -12.94
N ALA A 172 -0.81 -15.81 -11.71
CA ALA A 172 0.02 -16.72 -10.94
C ALA A 172 -0.79 -17.86 -10.28
N SER A 173 -2.12 -17.74 -10.18
CA SER A 173 -2.97 -18.75 -9.52
C SER A 173 -2.75 -20.15 -10.10
N GLY A 174 -2.42 -21.10 -9.22
CA GLY A 174 -2.08 -22.48 -9.56
C GLY A 174 -0.80 -22.68 -10.39
N ARG A 175 -0.05 -21.61 -10.72
CA ARG A 175 1.11 -21.63 -11.62
C ARG A 175 2.20 -20.61 -11.22
N VAL A 176 2.42 -20.43 -9.92
CA VAL A 176 3.36 -19.43 -9.38
C VAL A 176 4.76 -19.57 -9.99
N ASP A 177 5.32 -20.77 -10.08
CA ASP A 177 6.63 -21.01 -10.70
C ASP A 177 6.73 -20.46 -12.12
N ALA A 178 5.69 -20.66 -12.93
CA ALA A 178 5.66 -20.20 -14.31
C ALA A 178 5.53 -18.68 -14.39
N TYR A 179 4.81 -18.05 -13.46
CA TYR A 179 4.73 -16.60 -13.35
C TYR A 179 6.08 -16.01 -12.96
N VAL A 180 6.71 -16.54 -11.91
CA VAL A 180 8.04 -16.11 -11.44
C VAL A 180 9.08 -16.18 -12.56
N GLN A 181 9.12 -17.27 -13.33
CA GLN A 181 10.07 -17.41 -14.45
C GLN A 181 9.91 -16.33 -15.54
N ARG A 182 8.69 -15.86 -15.80
CA ARG A 182 8.45 -14.77 -16.75
C ARG A 182 8.77 -13.41 -16.14
N MET A 183 8.47 -13.23 -14.86
CA MET A 183 8.45 -11.93 -14.21
C MET A 183 9.69 -11.58 -13.39
N GLU A 184 10.58 -12.53 -13.07
CA GLU A 184 11.80 -12.28 -12.27
C GLU A 184 12.74 -11.24 -12.91
N ARG A 185 12.84 -11.20 -14.25
CA ARG A 185 13.67 -10.24 -14.96
C ARG A 185 13.04 -8.84 -15.01
N PRO A 186 11.77 -8.67 -15.42
CA PRO A 186 11.08 -7.39 -15.28
C PRO A 186 11.07 -6.87 -13.84
N ALA A 187 10.82 -7.74 -12.85
CA ALA A 187 10.75 -7.35 -11.45
C ALA A 187 12.08 -6.81 -10.91
N ARG A 188 13.23 -7.28 -11.43
CA ARG A 188 14.56 -6.75 -11.10
C ARG A 188 14.68 -5.24 -11.34
N ALA A 189 13.90 -4.66 -12.27
CA ALA A 189 13.91 -3.23 -12.54
C ALA A 189 13.34 -2.37 -11.39
N HIS A 190 12.59 -2.97 -10.46
CA HIS A 190 12.13 -2.30 -9.25
C HIS A 190 13.19 -2.19 -8.15
N ARG A 191 14.35 -2.86 -8.30
CA ARG A 191 15.42 -2.82 -7.29
C ARG A 191 15.99 -1.40 -7.16
N ASP A 192 16.28 -1.02 -5.92
CA ASP A 192 17.08 0.14 -5.58
C ASP A 192 18.56 -0.24 -5.51
N PRO A 193 19.41 0.18 -6.47
CA PRO A 193 20.81 -0.21 -6.50
C PRO A 193 21.62 0.32 -5.31
N ASP A 194 21.17 1.39 -4.62
CA ASP A 194 21.90 1.95 -3.47
C ASP A 194 21.67 1.14 -2.18
N VAL A 195 20.60 0.34 -2.13
CA VAL A 195 20.14 -0.35 -0.91
C VAL A 195 20.08 -1.86 -1.09
N ASP A 196 19.54 -2.35 -2.22
CA ASP A 196 19.15 -3.74 -2.38
C ASP A 196 20.34 -4.68 -2.59
N ASP A 197 21.44 -4.23 -3.19
CA ASP A 197 22.66 -5.05 -3.33
C ASP A 197 23.15 -5.57 -1.96
N ARG A 198 23.10 -4.71 -0.93
CA ARG A 198 23.49 -5.08 0.43
C ARG A 198 22.45 -6.01 1.08
N ARG A 199 21.15 -5.72 0.92
CA ARG A 199 20.06 -6.55 1.45
C ARG A 199 20.15 -7.96 0.89
N GLU A 200 20.28 -8.10 -0.42
CA GLU A 200 20.32 -9.38 -1.13
C GLU A 200 21.59 -10.19 -0.80
N ALA A 201 22.74 -9.54 -0.65
CA ALA A 201 23.96 -10.21 -0.18
C ALA A 201 23.76 -10.80 1.23
N VAL A 202 23.11 -10.07 2.14
CA VAL A 202 22.80 -10.55 3.49
C VAL A 202 21.77 -11.66 3.46
N MET A 203 20.68 -11.49 2.70
CA MET A 203 19.64 -12.51 2.51
C MET A 203 20.23 -13.81 1.98
N ALA A 204 21.02 -13.76 0.90
CA ALA A 204 21.65 -14.93 0.33
C ALA A 204 22.63 -15.60 1.31
N SER A 205 23.47 -14.81 1.99
CA SER A 205 24.43 -15.33 2.97
C SER A 205 23.74 -16.05 4.14
N ARG A 206 22.66 -15.46 4.66
CA ARG A 206 21.86 -16.04 5.76
C ARG A 206 21.07 -17.25 5.30
N LEU A 207 20.40 -17.17 4.15
CA LEU A 207 19.71 -18.30 3.54
C LEU A 207 20.66 -19.46 3.26
N SER A 208 21.90 -19.19 2.84
CA SER A 208 22.93 -20.21 2.69
C SER A 208 23.26 -20.92 4.02
N ALA A 209 23.24 -20.22 5.16
CA ALA A 209 23.43 -20.84 6.47
C ALA A 209 22.22 -21.71 6.87
N VAL A 210 21.00 -21.26 6.59
CA VAL A 210 19.77 -22.05 6.82
C VAL A 210 19.79 -23.32 5.96
N LEU A 211 20.18 -23.19 4.69
CA LEU A 211 20.34 -24.31 3.76
C LEU A 211 21.48 -25.26 4.14
N ALA A 212 22.45 -24.83 4.94
CA ALA A 212 23.44 -25.75 5.50
C ALA A 212 22.83 -26.60 6.63
N ALA A 213 21.93 -26.02 7.41
CA ALA A 213 21.33 -26.63 8.61
C ALA A 213 20.11 -27.54 8.34
N HIS A 214 19.35 -27.33 7.26
CA HIS A 214 18.05 -27.99 7.02
C HIS A 214 17.92 -28.62 5.63
N GLU A 215 17.28 -29.78 5.50
CA GLU A 215 17.16 -30.48 4.21
C GLU A 215 16.05 -29.93 3.34
N ARG A 216 14.97 -29.42 3.95
CA ARG A 216 13.83 -28.80 3.24
C ARG A 216 13.58 -27.40 3.79
N VAL A 217 13.91 -26.38 3.01
CA VAL A 217 13.73 -24.98 3.36
C VAL A 217 12.71 -24.36 2.42
N LEU A 218 11.71 -23.68 2.97
CA LEU A 218 10.85 -22.78 2.23
C LEU A 218 11.38 -21.35 2.40
N PHE A 219 11.56 -20.62 1.31
CA PHE A 219 11.85 -19.19 1.32
C PHE A 219 10.70 -18.41 0.68
N THR A 220 10.31 -17.29 1.27
CA THR A 220 9.38 -16.33 0.65
C THR A 220 9.88 -14.89 0.86
N GLY A 221 9.63 -14.04 -0.13
CA GLY A 221 10.09 -12.66 -0.18
C GLY A 221 9.66 -11.98 -1.48
N GLY A 222 10.02 -10.72 -1.66
CA GLY A 222 9.67 -9.91 -2.82
C GLY A 222 10.30 -10.45 -4.11
N LEU A 223 9.47 -10.55 -5.15
CA LEU A 223 9.89 -11.03 -6.48
C LEU A 223 11.06 -10.25 -7.09
N ALA A 224 11.18 -8.96 -6.76
CA ALA A 224 12.25 -8.08 -7.26
C ALA A 224 13.66 -8.55 -6.83
N HIS A 225 13.78 -9.18 -5.66
CA HIS A 225 15.06 -9.58 -5.07
C HIS A 225 15.50 -10.99 -5.49
N TRP A 226 14.54 -11.83 -5.90
CA TRP A 226 14.77 -13.27 -6.09
C TRP A 226 15.87 -13.60 -7.09
N LEU A 227 15.92 -12.92 -8.23
CA LEU A 227 16.90 -13.21 -9.28
C LEU A 227 18.33 -13.01 -8.76
N ALA A 228 18.58 -11.94 -8.01
CA ALA A 228 19.89 -11.63 -7.45
C ALA A 228 20.26 -12.59 -6.30
N ILE A 229 19.32 -12.90 -5.41
CA ILE A 229 19.53 -13.91 -4.35
C ILE A 229 19.91 -15.26 -4.97
N ARG A 230 19.21 -15.67 -6.03
CA ARG A 230 19.48 -16.93 -6.75
C ARG A 230 20.88 -16.92 -7.39
N GLU A 231 21.28 -15.82 -8.00
CA GLU A 231 22.63 -15.63 -8.57
C GLU A 231 23.71 -15.74 -7.47
N LEU A 232 23.49 -15.09 -6.31
CA LEU A 232 24.41 -15.12 -5.17
C LEU A 232 24.52 -16.52 -4.55
N LEU A 233 23.43 -17.27 -4.41
CA LEU A 233 23.46 -18.65 -3.90
C LEU A 233 24.22 -19.62 -4.83
N GLN A 234 24.40 -19.26 -6.10
CA GLN A 234 25.22 -20.03 -7.03
C GLN A 234 26.72 -19.66 -6.96
N ASP A 235 27.06 -18.53 -6.34
CA ASP A 235 28.44 -18.08 -6.18
C ASP A 235 29.16 -18.93 -5.12
N PRO A 236 30.20 -19.71 -5.47
CA PRO A 236 31.00 -20.45 -4.50
C PRO A 236 31.74 -19.56 -3.49
N GLY A 237 31.90 -18.27 -3.80
CA GLY A 237 32.51 -17.27 -2.92
C GLY A 237 31.56 -16.71 -1.86
N LEU A 238 30.26 -17.00 -1.92
CA LEU A 238 29.29 -16.55 -0.92
C LEU A 238 29.58 -17.21 0.44
N ALA A 239 29.98 -16.40 1.41
CA ALA A 239 30.22 -16.87 2.78
C ALA A 239 28.88 -16.96 3.54
N PRO A 240 28.52 -18.11 4.14
CA PRO A 240 27.33 -18.20 4.97
C PRO A 240 27.42 -17.25 6.18
N ALA A 241 26.35 -16.50 6.43
CA ALA A 241 26.23 -15.61 7.57
C ALA A 241 25.30 -16.22 8.63
N PRO A 242 25.58 -16.05 9.93
CA PRO A 242 24.68 -16.54 10.98
C PRO A 242 23.26 -15.96 10.82
N ALA A 243 22.28 -16.87 10.82
CA ALA A 243 20.86 -16.58 10.96
C ALA A 243 20.33 -17.52 12.02
N PRO A 244 20.33 -17.13 13.31
CA PRO A 244 19.67 -17.93 14.32
C PRO A 244 18.16 -18.01 13.99
N PRO A 245 17.46 -19.08 14.43
CA PRO A 245 16.02 -19.08 14.44
C PRO A 245 15.49 -17.83 15.15
N VAL A 246 14.36 -17.32 14.68
CA VAL A 246 13.69 -16.20 15.32
C VAL A 246 13.25 -16.61 16.72
N GLU A 247 13.77 -15.91 17.72
CA GLU A 247 13.37 -16.03 19.12
C GLU A 247 12.24 -15.04 19.42
N PRO A 248 11.44 -15.26 20.48
CA PRO A 248 10.43 -14.30 20.92
C PRO A 248 11.04 -12.90 21.13
N ALA A 249 10.30 -11.88 20.71
CA ALA A 249 10.68 -10.49 20.85
C ALA A 249 10.87 -10.15 22.34
N THR A 250 12.03 -9.61 22.67
CA THR A 250 12.34 -9.10 24.02
C THR A 250 12.12 -7.60 24.16
N ASP A 251 11.92 -6.91 23.03
CA ASP A 251 11.99 -5.46 22.95
C ASP A 251 10.64 -4.86 22.53
N ASP A 252 10.20 -3.83 23.25
CA ASP A 252 9.01 -3.01 22.94
C ASP A 252 9.24 -2.04 21.75
N ALA A 253 10.06 -2.43 20.77
CA ALA A 253 10.41 -1.60 19.63
C ALA A 253 9.24 -1.39 18.64
N PHE A 254 8.20 -2.23 18.75
CA PHE A 254 7.06 -2.23 17.86
C PHE A 254 5.79 -1.81 18.59
N THR A 255 5.00 -0.96 17.94
CA THR A 255 3.65 -0.62 18.38
C THR A 255 2.64 -1.39 17.53
N ARG A 256 1.80 -2.20 18.19
CA ARG A 256 0.67 -2.89 17.58
C ARG A 256 -0.46 -1.89 17.35
N VAL A 257 -1.05 -1.93 16.16
CA VAL A 257 -2.09 -0.97 15.77
C VAL A 257 -3.25 -1.67 15.07
N ILE A 258 -4.43 -1.06 15.16
CA ILE A 258 -5.51 -1.30 14.20
C ILE A 258 -5.32 -0.29 13.06
N VAL A 259 -5.15 -0.77 11.84
CA VAL A 259 -4.96 0.04 10.64
C VAL A 259 -6.32 0.43 10.09
N HIS A 260 -6.62 1.71 9.97
CA HIS A 260 -7.90 2.16 9.46
C HIS A 260 -8.21 1.57 8.06
N PRO A 261 -9.47 1.21 7.73
CA PRO A 261 -9.84 0.54 6.46
C PRO A 261 -9.31 1.25 5.21
N SER A 262 -9.35 2.60 5.20
CA SER A 262 -8.85 3.40 4.07
C SER A 262 -7.34 3.30 3.83
N LEU A 263 -6.56 2.88 4.83
CA LEU A 263 -5.14 2.56 4.70
C LEU A 263 -4.97 1.06 4.41
N ALA A 264 -5.63 0.21 5.20
CA ALA A 264 -5.48 -1.24 5.15
C ALA A 264 -5.90 -1.86 3.81
N ILE A 265 -6.86 -1.23 3.11
CA ILE A 265 -7.34 -1.70 1.81
C ILE A 265 -6.23 -1.81 0.75
N ARG A 266 -5.15 -1.04 0.89
CA ARG A 266 -3.98 -1.10 0.01
C ARG A 266 -3.09 -2.32 0.28
N HIS A 267 -3.29 -2.99 1.40
CA HIS A 267 -2.60 -4.21 1.82
C HIS A 267 -3.48 -5.47 1.66
N MET A 268 -4.60 -5.35 0.98
CA MET A 268 -5.46 -6.47 0.61
C MET A 268 -5.20 -6.86 -0.85
N ASP A 269 -5.79 -7.97 -1.29
CA ASP A 269 -5.74 -8.34 -2.70
C ASP A 269 -6.64 -7.40 -3.55
N LEU A 270 -6.98 -7.80 -4.78
CA LEU A 270 -7.81 -7.04 -5.72
C LEU A 270 -9.03 -6.40 -5.06
N PHE A 271 -9.65 -7.12 -4.12
CA PHE A 271 -10.76 -6.67 -3.30
C PHE A 271 -10.74 -7.35 -1.92
N PRO A 272 -11.38 -6.75 -0.90
CA PRO A 272 -11.52 -7.35 0.43
C PRO A 272 -12.12 -8.76 0.44
N PHE A 273 -13.19 -8.98 -0.34
CA PHE A 273 -13.88 -10.27 -0.39
C PHE A 273 -12.96 -11.43 -0.84
N VAL A 274 -11.94 -11.17 -1.68
CA VAL A 274 -10.97 -12.19 -2.09
C VAL A 274 -10.18 -12.70 -0.88
N THR A 275 -9.84 -11.79 0.03
CA THR A 275 -9.15 -12.11 1.28
C THR A 275 -10.06 -12.90 2.22
N GLU A 276 -11.35 -12.54 2.29
CA GLU A 276 -12.34 -13.25 3.10
C GLU A 276 -12.53 -14.69 2.62
N LEU A 277 -12.76 -14.86 1.31
CA LEU A 277 -12.91 -16.17 0.69
C LEU A 277 -11.66 -17.04 0.88
N TYR A 278 -10.46 -16.46 0.84
CA TYR A 278 -9.23 -17.16 1.18
C TYR A 278 -9.28 -17.67 2.62
N GLU A 279 -9.52 -16.80 3.60
CA GLU A 279 -9.59 -17.17 5.02
C GLU A 279 -10.72 -18.20 5.32
N GLU A 280 -11.84 -18.11 4.61
CA GLU A 280 -12.98 -19.04 4.70
C GLU A 280 -12.65 -20.47 4.24
N GLN A 281 -11.77 -20.59 3.25
CA GLN A 281 -11.39 -21.89 2.68
C GLN A 281 -10.09 -22.42 3.28
N ARG A 282 -9.25 -21.52 3.80
CA ARG A 282 -7.97 -21.84 4.41
C ARG A 282 -8.13 -22.73 5.65
N ARG A 283 -7.25 -23.72 5.75
CA ARG A 283 -7.15 -24.69 6.85
C ARG A 283 -5.73 -24.65 7.41
N PRO A 284 -5.52 -24.96 8.70
CA PRO A 284 -4.18 -25.09 9.27
C PRO A 284 -3.26 -25.97 8.40
N ALA A 285 -2.00 -25.58 8.23
CA ALA A 285 -1.02 -26.29 7.39
C ALA A 285 -0.67 -27.70 7.93
N ASN A 286 -0.91 -27.95 9.22
CA ASN A 286 -0.82 -29.28 9.79
C ASN A 286 -2.00 -30.18 9.40
N GLU A 287 -3.11 -29.63 8.92
CA GLU A 287 -4.25 -30.35 8.35
C GLU A 287 -4.05 -30.61 6.84
N ARG A 288 -4.50 -31.78 6.38
CA ARG A 288 -4.47 -32.09 4.95
C ARG A 288 -5.52 -31.27 4.20
N SER A 289 -5.11 -30.16 3.59
CA SER A 289 -5.90 -29.55 2.53
C SER A 289 -5.86 -30.42 1.28
N ARG A 290 -7.03 -30.71 0.69
CA ARG A 290 -7.14 -31.57 -0.51
C ARG A 290 -7.52 -30.80 -1.77
N ARG A 291 -7.81 -29.51 -1.68
CA ARG A 291 -8.28 -28.73 -2.83
C ARG A 291 -7.63 -27.34 -2.85
N PRO A 292 -7.09 -26.91 -4.00
CA PRO A 292 -6.71 -25.52 -4.21
C PRO A 292 -7.96 -24.63 -4.20
N LEU A 293 -7.75 -23.36 -3.87
CA LEU A 293 -8.75 -22.30 -3.96
C LEU A 293 -9.07 -22.08 -5.44
N GLN A 294 -10.30 -22.38 -5.84
CA GLN A 294 -10.81 -22.01 -7.17
C GLN A 294 -11.73 -20.82 -6.99
N LEU A 295 -11.18 -19.63 -7.21
CA LEU A 295 -11.89 -18.37 -7.05
C LEU A 295 -12.05 -17.71 -8.42
N ASP A 296 -13.29 -17.63 -8.90
CA ASP A 296 -13.62 -16.91 -10.12
C ASP A 296 -13.89 -15.44 -9.74
N VAL A 297 -12.82 -14.66 -9.61
CA VAL A 297 -12.89 -13.24 -9.19
C VAL A 297 -13.81 -12.44 -10.12
N GLN A 298 -13.84 -12.78 -11.42
CA GLN A 298 -14.69 -12.10 -12.39
C GLN A 298 -16.17 -12.37 -12.12
N HIS A 299 -16.52 -13.63 -11.83
CA HIS A 299 -17.88 -14.00 -11.44
C HIS A 299 -18.32 -13.29 -10.17
N GLU A 300 -17.49 -13.30 -9.12
CA GLU A 300 -17.80 -12.66 -7.84
C GLU A 300 -17.95 -11.14 -7.99
N LEU A 301 -17.05 -10.48 -8.74
CA LEU A 301 -17.18 -9.06 -9.07
C LEU A 301 -18.51 -8.76 -9.78
N GLY A 302 -18.88 -9.59 -10.76
CA GLY A 302 -20.16 -9.49 -11.44
C GLY A 302 -21.35 -9.56 -10.47
N ALA A 303 -21.30 -10.48 -9.49
CA ALA A 303 -22.33 -10.62 -8.46
C ALA A 303 -22.43 -9.38 -7.57
N MET A 304 -21.29 -8.83 -7.10
CA MET A 304 -21.28 -7.59 -6.30
C MET A 304 -21.76 -6.38 -7.10
N LEU A 305 -21.42 -6.26 -8.38
CA LEU A 305 -21.96 -5.20 -9.23
C LEU A 305 -23.49 -5.31 -9.32
N GLN A 306 -24.03 -6.52 -9.54
CA GLN A 306 -25.49 -6.72 -9.54
C GLN A 306 -26.12 -6.39 -8.17
N GLU A 307 -25.44 -6.69 -7.07
CA GLU A 307 -25.90 -6.30 -5.74
C GLU A 307 -25.92 -4.77 -5.59
N ALA A 308 -24.84 -4.08 -5.93
CA ALA A 308 -24.75 -2.62 -5.86
C ALA A 308 -25.84 -1.93 -6.71
N TYR A 309 -26.08 -2.42 -7.95
CA TYR A 309 -27.21 -1.97 -8.76
C TYR A 309 -28.55 -2.25 -8.07
N GLY A 310 -28.69 -3.43 -7.46
CA GLY A 310 -29.89 -3.82 -6.73
C GLY A 310 -30.19 -2.89 -5.55
N LEU A 311 -29.17 -2.52 -4.77
CA LEU A 311 -29.32 -1.59 -3.64
C LEU A 311 -29.65 -0.18 -4.14
N PHE A 312 -28.90 0.32 -5.11
CA PHE A 312 -29.06 1.67 -5.63
C PHE A 312 -30.42 1.88 -6.31
N PHE A 313 -30.85 0.97 -7.19
CA PHE A 313 -32.10 1.12 -7.95
C PHE A 313 -33.36 0.69 -7.18
N ARG A 314 -33.26 -0.03 -6.06
CA ARG A 314 -34.42 -0.35 -5.19
C ARG A 314 -34.70 0.74 -4.15
N CYS A 315 -33.69 1.52 -3.77
CA CYS A 315 -33.81 2.64 -2.82
C CYS A 315 -34.29 3.92 -3.52
N THR A 316 -35.48 3.91 -4.12
CA THR A 316 -36.07 5.11 -4.73
C THR A 316 -36.78 5.99 -3.70
N GLY A 317 -36.16 7.10 -3.31
CA GLY A 317 -36.79 8.24 -2.63
C GLY A 317 -37.41 9.25 -3.62
N PRO A 318 -37.59 10.54 -3.25
CA PRO A 318 -38.39 11.53 -3.99
C PRO A 318 -37.89 11.79 -5.44
N GLN A 319 -38.75 12.40 -6.27
CA GLN A 319 -38.61 12.57 -7.74
C GLN A 319 -37.20 12.90 -8.28
N ASP A 320 -36.40 13.73 -7.61
CA ASP A 320 -35.03 14.05 -8.05
C ASP A 320 -34.05 12.84 -8.01
N GLN A 321 -34.29 11.87 -7.12
CA GLN A 321 -33.54 10.61 -7.10
C GLN A 321 -33.98 9.67 -8.22
N LEU A 322 -35.23 9.76 -8.69
CA LEU A 322 -35.74 8.96 -9.79
C LEU A 322 -35.07 9.35 -11.12
N ASP A 323 -34.93 10.64 -11.40
CA ASP A 323 -34.30 11.13 -12.64
C ASP A 323 -32.81 10.75 -12.71
N ARG A 324 -32.06 10.89 -11.60
CA ARG A 324 -30.65 10.47 -11.51
C ARG A 324 -30.47 8.95 -11.60
N SER A 325 -31.39 8.18 -11.02
CA SER A 325 -31.38 6.72 -11.13
C SER A 325 -31.65 6.23 -12.56
N GLN A 326 -32.40 6.99 -13.37
CA GLN A 326 -32.61 6.67 -14.78
C GLN A 326 -31.34 6.89 -15.61
N GLU A 327 -30.64 8.00 -15.39
CA GLU A 327 -29.34 8.30 -16.04
C GLU A 327 -28.29 7.21 -15.78
N ASP A 328 -28.13 6.79 -14.51
CA ASP A 328 -27.19 5.71 -14.16
C ASP A 328 -27.62 4.35 -14.73
N CYS A 329 -28.93 4.10 -14.86
CA CYS A 329 -29.45 2.87 -15.47
C CYS A 329 -29.13 2.78 -16.96
N GLU A 330 -29.25 3.91 -17.68
CA GLU A 330 -28.85 4.01 -19.09
C GLU A 330 -27.33 3.91 -19.26
N THR A 331 -26.55 4.42 -18.30
CA THR A 331 -25.08 4.46 -18.35
C THR A 331 -24.41 3.15 -17.91
N LYS A 332 -25.12 2.28 -17.18
CA LYS A 332 -24.61 0.98 -16.70
C LYS A 332 -23.84 0.15 -17.76
N PRO A 333 -24.38 -0.10 -18.98
CA PRO A 333 -23.67 -0.90 -19.99
C PRO A 333 -22.36 -0.24 -20.44
N ASP A 334 -22.32 1.10 -20.47
CA ASP A 334 -21.14 1.86 -20.86
C ASP A 334 -20.08 1.83 -19.76
N PHE A 335 -20.48 1.88 -18.49
CA PHE A 335 -19.60 1.70 -17.33
C PHE A 335 -18.96 0.30 -17.32
N GLU A 336 -19.73 -0.77 -17.48
CA GLU A 336 -19.19 -2.14 -17.53
C GLU A 336 -18.24 -2.37 -18.73
N ARG A 337 -18.59 -1.78 -19.89
CA ARG A 337 -17.71 -1.77 -21.07
C ARG A 337 -16.42 -0.99 -20.81
N PHE A 338 -16.51 0.15 -20.13
CA PHE A 338 -15.34 0.95 -19.77
C PHE A 338 -14.40 0.19 -18.83
N LEU A 339 -14.92 -0.51 -17.82
CA LEU A 339 -14.12 -1.38 -16.94
C LEU A 339 -13.38 -2.46 -17.75
N THR A 340 -14.06 -3.11 -18.69
CA THR A 340 -13.45 -4.14 -19.54
C THR A 340 -12.34 -3.57 -20.42
N ASN A 341 -12.57 -2.40 -21.01
CA ASN A 341 -11.57 -1.69 -21.82
C ASN A 341 -10.37 -1.24 -20.96
N LEU A 342 -10.62 -0.77 -19.74
CA LEU A 342 -9.59 -0.36 -18.79
C LEU A 342 -8.67 -1.54 -18.44
N CYS A 343 -9.24 -2.72 -18.18
CA CYS A 343 -8.47 -3.94 -17.95
C CYS A 343 -7.60 -4.30 -19.15
N THR A 344 -8.16 -4.21 -20.37
CA THR A 344 -7.42 -4.47 -21.61
C THR A 344 -6.23 -3.52 -21.78
N VAL A 345 -6.43 -2.22 -21.54
CA VAL A 345 -5.36 -1.20 -21.65
C VAL A 345 -4.29 -1.37 -20.57
N LYS A 346 -4.69 -1.79 -19.37
CA LYS A 346 -3.79 -1.99 -18.23
C LYS A 346 -3.14 -3.37 -18.20
N GLY A 347 -3.56 -4.30 -19.07
CA GLY A 347 -3.07 -5.67 -19.07
C GLY A 347 -3.55 -6.49 -17.87
N LEU A 348 -4.72 -6.16 -17.33
CA LEU A 348 -5.35 -6.85 -16.20
C LEU A 348 -6.39 -7.87 -16.69
N ALA A 349 -6.50 -8.99 -16.00
CA ALA A 349 -7.55 -9.98 -16.23
C ALA A 349 -8.90 -9.50 -15.66
N VAL A 350 -8.85 -8.85 -14.49
CA VAL A 350 -10.00 -8.26 -13.78
C VAL A 350 -9.58 -6.92 -13.18
N PRO A 351 -10.49 -5.94 -13.04
CA PRO A 351 -10.14 -4.68 -12.40
C PRO A 351 -9.92 -4.92 -10.91
N ASP A 352 -9.11 -4.09 -10.26
CA ASP A 352 -9.06 -4.01 -8.81
C ASP A 352 -10.10 -3.01 -8.27
N LEU A 353 -10.20 -2.93 -6.94
CA LEU A 353 -11.07 -1.98 -6.25
C LEU A 353 -10.86 -0.53 -6.72
N PHE A 354 -9.61 -0.08 -6.82
CA PHE A 354 -9.31 1.32 -7.13
C PHE A 354 -9.68 1.67 -8.57
N HIS A 355 -9.40 0.80 -9.52
CA HIS A 355 -9.81 0.96 -10.92
C HIS A 355 -11.34 0.95 -11.04
N THR A 356 -12.01 0.07 -10.28
CA THR A 356 -13.48 -0.03 -10.27
C THR A 356 -14.13 1.25 -9.74
N LEU A 357 -13.65 1.76 -8.60
CA LEU A 357 -14.15 2.99 -7.99
C LEU A 357 -13.78 4.24 -8.80
N ALA A 358 -12.56 4.31 -9.36
CA ALA A 358 -12.15 5.41 -10.25
C ALA A 358 -13.06 5.51 -11.48
N ALA A 359 -13.36 4.36 -12.10
CA ALA A 359 -14.24 4.28 -13.24
C ALA A 359 -15.66 4.73 -12.88
N ALA A 360 -16.17 4.29 -11.72
CA ALA A 360 -17.50 4.69 -11.26
C ALA A 360 -17.57 6.20 -11.01
N GLN A 361 -16.57 6.80 -10.35
CA GLN A 361 -16.50 8.25 -10.11
C GLN A 361 -16.46 9.08 -11.41
N GLY A 362 -15.94 8.51 -12.50
CA GLY A 362 -15.89 9.16 -13.79
C GLY A 362 -17.14 9.01 -14.65
N MET A 363 -18.04 8.08 -14.33
CA MET A 363 -19.14 7.68 -15.22
C MET A 363 -20.53 7.64 -14.56
N MET A 364 -20.60 7.50 -13.24
CA MET A 364 -21.83 7.28 -12.50
C MET A 364 -21.99 8.36 -11.42
N THR A 365 -23.19 8.50 -10.85
CA THR A 365 -23.41 9.48 -9.79
C THR A 365 -22.66 9.15 -8.49
N ASP A 366 -22.39 10.18 -7.67
CA ASP A 366 -21.80 10.02 -6.33
C ASP A 366 -22.61 9.08 -5.43
N ALA A 367 -23.93 9.03 -5.63
CA ALA A 367 -24.81 8.17 -4.86
C ALA A 367 -24.59 6.69 -5.20
N PHE A 368 -24.48 6.35 -6.49
CA PHE A 368 -24.10 5.00 -6.90
C PHE A 368 -22.68 4.65 -6.42
N CYS A 369 -21.74 5.58 -6.51
CA CYS A 369 -20.35 5.36 -6.07
C CYS A 369 -20.27 4.99 -4.58
N ARG A 370 -21.12 5.57 -3.72
CA ARG A 370 -21.19 5.23 -2.29
C ARG A 370 -21.70 3.80 -2.08
N GLU A 371 -22.81 3.43 -2.71
CA GLU A 371 -23.36 2.07 -2.61
C GLU A 371 -22.38 1.02 -3.15
N LEU A 372 -21.72 1.32 -4.28
CA LEU A 372 -20.70 0.45 -4.85
C LEU A 372 -19.51 0.28 -3.90
N ALA A 373 -19.00 1.37 -3.32
CA ALA A 373 -17.92 1.30 -2.37
C ALA A 373 -18.32 0.50 -1.12
N GLU A 374 -19.54 0.66 -0.60
CA GLU A 374 -20.04 -0.10 0.54
C GLU A 374 -20.09 -1.62 0.25
N VAL A 375 -20.59 -2.01 -0.93
CA VAL A 375 -20.62 -3.43 -1.34
C VAL A 375 -19.20 -3.98 -1.50
N LEU A 376 -18.32 -3.28 -2.19
CA LEU A 376 -16.95 -3.75 -2.45
C LEU A 376 -16.07 -3.74 -1.19
N MET A 377 -16.38 -2.91 -0.20
CA MET A 377 -15.69 -2.84 1.09
C MET A 377 -16.28 -3.78 2.14
N ARG A 378 -17.28 -4.60 1.80
CA ARG A 378 -17.84 -5.58 2.74
C ARG A 378 -16.78 -6.64 3.06
N PHE A 379 -16.38 -6.66 4.32
CA PHE A 379 -15.39 -7.56 4.88
C PHE A 379 -15.53 -7.56 6.40
N THR A 380 -15.12 -8.63 7.08
CA THR A 380 -15.07 -8.68 8.55
C THR A 380 -13.89 -7.87 9.08
N TRP A 381 -14.07 -6.56 9.15
CA TRP A 381 -13.08 -5.59 9.61
C TRP A 381 -12.83 -5.71 11.11
N ALA A 382 -11.55 -5.69 11.55
CA ALA A 382 -11.24 -5.50 12.97
C ALA A 382 -11.82 -4.18 13.46
N THR A 383 -12.52 -4.15 14.59
CA THR A 383 -13.05 -2.90 15.15
C THR A 383 -12.27 -2.49 16.40
N PRO A 384 -12.22 -1.19 16.74
CA PRO A 384 -11.67 -0.73 18.02
C PRO A 384 -12.36 -1.36 19.26
N ASP A 385 -13.56 -1.92 19.06
CA ASP A 385 -14.36 -2.59 20.08
C ASP A 385 -14.03 -4.08 20.25
N ASP A 386 -13.17 -4.67 19.41
CA ASP A 386 -12.73 -6.07 19.47
C ASP A 386 -11.83 -6.39 20.70
N GLN A 387 -11.83 -5.53 21.72
CA GLN A 387 -11.15 -5.70 23.01
C GLN A 387 -9.61 -5.82 22.93
N LEU A 388 -8.99 -5.47 21.80
CA LEU A 388 -7.54 -5.55 21.61
C LEU A 388 -6.74 -4.44 22.34
N ASP A 389 -7.42 -3.39 22.83
CA ASP A 389 -6.81 -2.21 23.50
C ASP A 389 -5.63 -1.59 22.72
N LEU A 390 -5.80 -1.46 21.40
CA LEU A 390 -4.77 -0.95 20.49
C LEU A 390 -5.09 0.47 19.99
N PRO A 391 -4.08 1.31 19.73
CA PRO A 391 -4.26 2.55 19.00
C PRO A 391 -4.64 2.30 17.54
N ILE A 392 -5.40 3.22 16.96
CA ILE A 392 -5.78 3.20 15.54
C ILE A 392 -4.76 4.01 14.75
N LEU A 393 -4.16 3.41 13.71
CA LEU A 393 -3.41 4.12 12.69
C LEU A 393 -4.39 4.61 11.62
N ALA A 394 -4.68 5.91 11.61
CA ALA A 394 -5.67 6.53 10.73
C ALA A 394 -5.03 7.51 9.75
N PRO A 395 -5.62 7.73 8.56
CA PRO A 395 -5.19 8.80 7.67
C PRO A 395 -5.38 10.17 8.33
N ASP A 396 -4.56 11.15 7.96
CA ASP A 396 -4.76 12.52 8.45
C ASP A 396 -6.00 13.17 7.80
N SER A 397 -6.81 13.85 8.60
CA SER A 397 -8.08 14.48 8.20
C SER A 397 -7.91 15.78 7.37
N THR A 398 -6.70 16.09 6.91
CA THR A 398 -6.35 17.40 6.33
C THR A 398 -6.57 17.49 4.81
N GLY A 399 -7.28 16.53 4.21
CA GLY A 399 -7.65 16.57 2.78
C GLY A 399 -6.49 16.38 1.80
N GLU A 400 -5.27 16.17 2.29
CA GLU A 400 -4.15 15.73 1.45
C GLU A 400 -4.38 14.30 0.99
N ARG A 401 -4.49 14.11 -0.33
CA ARG A 401 -4.71 12.80 -0.97
C ARG A 401 -3.49 11.87 -0.92
N SER A 402 -2.46 12.23 -0.14
CA SER A 402 -1.26 11.41 0.01
C SER A 402 -1.54 10.28 1.00
N GLY A 403 -1.68 9.06 0.48
CA GLY A 403 -2.03 7.86 1.26
C GLY A 403 -1.02 7.48 2.35
N THR A 404 0.13 8.16 2.43
CA THR A 404 1.17 7.91 3.43
C THR A 404 1.04 8.76 4.69
N ARG A 405 0.24 9.83 4.70
CA ARG A 405 0.14 10.75 5.84
C ARG A 405 -0.86 10.24 6.88
N ALA A 406 -0.41 10.05 8.12
CA ALA A 406 -1.18 9.35 9.15
C ALA A 406 -0.98 9.89 10.57
N THR A 407 -1.85 9.46 11.48
CA THR A 407 -1.80 9.73 12.92
C THR A 407 -2.20 8.49 13.71
N TYR A 408 -1.71 8.38 14.95
CA TYR A 408 -2.32 7.49 15.93
C TYR A 408 -3.53 8.17 16.56
N VAL A 409 -4.60 7.40 16.74
CA VAL A 409 -5.79 7.78 17.48
C VAL A 409 -5.95 6.78 18.62
N SER A 410 -5.86 7.29 19.84
CA SER A 410 -6.09 6.51 21.07
C SER A 410 -7.60 6.33 21.31
N ARG A 411 -7.97 5.40 22.19
CA ARG A 411 -9.37 5.15 22.56
C ARG A 411 -10.10 6.35 23.17
N ASP A 412 -9.38 7.23 23.85
CA ASP A 412 -9.94 8.49 24.40
C ASP A 412 -10.16 9.56 23.31
N GLY A 413 -9.88 9.25 22.05
CA GLY A 413 -9.93 10.17 20.92
C GLY A 413 -8.71 11.11 20.83
N SER A 414 -7.73 10.97 21.73
CA SER A 414 -6.49 11.75 21.64
C SER A 414 -5.69 11.35 20.41
N ARG A 415 -5.03 12.35 19.81
CA ARG A 415 -4.25 12.19 18.59
C ARG A 415 -2.79 12.43 18.83
N SER A 416 -1.95 11.59 18.21
CA SER A 416 -0.53 11.89 18.10
C SER A 416 -0.28 13.06 17.16
N ARG A 417 0.99 13.47 17.07
CA ARG A 417 1.43 14.30 15.94
C ARG A 417 1.31 13.49 14.64
N THR A 418 1.01 14.19 13.55
CA THR A 418 1.00 13.61 12.21
C THR A 418 2.40 13.21 11.77
N PHE A 419 2.49 12.09 11.07
CA PHE A 419 3.72 11.56 10.48
C PHE A 419 3.43 10.93 9.11
N TYR A 420 4.49 10.48 8.44
CA TYR A 420 4.40 9.77 7.16
C TYR A 420 4.83 8.32 7.34
N ILE A 421 4.06 7.41 6.74
CA ILE A 421 4.28 5.97 6.74
C ILE A 421 5.18 5.58 5.57
N ASP A 422 6.20 4.79 5.86
CA ASP A 422 7.08 4.14 4.90
C ASP A 422 6.45 2.80 4.51
N ASP A 423 5.69 2.82 3.41
CA ASP A 423 5.00 1.66 2.89
C ASP A 423 4.86 1.75 1.36
N GLU A 424 5.27 0.70 0.66
CA GLU A 424 5.29 0.65 -0.80
C GLU A 424 3.88 0.64 -1.40
N ALA A 425 2.93 -0.06 -0.78
CA ALA A 425 1.54 -0.11 -1.24
C ALA A 425 0.83 1.25 -1.06
N LEU A 426 1.22 2.05 -0.07
CA LEU A 426 0.71 3.42 0.13
C LEU A 426 1.30 4.43 -0.87
N ARG A 427 2.58 4.29 -1.25
CA ARG A 427 3.28 5.25 -2.14
C ARG A 427 2.84 5.20 -3.61
N GLY A 428 2.56 4.01 -4.13
CA GLY A 428 2.22 3.82 -5.56
C GLY A 428 0.74 3.94 -5.92
N SER A 429 -0.13 4.30 -4.98
CA SER A 429 -1.56 4.01 -5.10
C SER A 429 -2.40 5.17 -5.64
N SER A 430 -3.55 4.81 -6.24
CA SER A 430 -4.51 5.74 -6.82
C SER A 430 -5.03 6.75 -5.78
N SER A 431 -5.21 8.00 -6.21
CA SER A 431 -5.75 9.09 -5.39
C SER A 431 -7.25 8.99 -5.10
N VAL A 432 -7.88 7.87 -5.48
CA VAL A 432 -9.31 7.62 -5.24
C VAL A 432 -9.52 7.43 -3.74
N ALA A 433 -10.33 8.30 -3.16
CA ALA A 433 -10.79 8.15 -1.80
C ALA A 433 -11.77 6.98 -1.73
N VAL A 434 -11.48 6.03 -0.85
CA VAL A 434 -12.38 4.91 -0.53
C VAL A 434 -13.04 5.26 0.81
N PRO A 435 -14.38 5.35 0.86
CA PRO A 435 -15.08 5.64 2.12
C PRO A 435 -14.83 4.52 3.12
N ALA A 436 -14.82 4.87 4.41
CA ALA A 436 -14.77 3.87 5.46
C ALA A 436 -16.09 3.06 5.47
N PRO A 437 -16.06 1.78 5.88
CA PRO A 437 -17.27 1.02 6.18
C PRO A 437 -18.13 1.74 7.23
N ARG A 438 -19.46 1.57 7.19
CA ARG A 438 -20.39 2.26 8.12
C ARG A 438 -20.05 2.04 9.60
N GLU A 439 -19.57 0.85 9.94
CA GLU A 439 -19.14 0.48 11.30
C GLU A 439 -17.99 1.36 11.82
N TRP A 440 -17.26 2.01 10.90
CA TRP A 440 -16.16 2.92 11.20
C TRP A 440 -16.57 4.40 11.18
N GLU A 441 -17.79 4.75 10.78
CA GLU A 441 -18.25 6.16 10.73
C GLU A 441 -18.23 6.84 12.11
N GLU A 442 -18.51 6.10 13.19
CA GLU A 442 -18.43 6.63 14.56
C GLU A 442 -16.99 6.87 15.04
N HIS A 443 -16.05 6.15 14.43
CA HIS A 443 -14.62 6.24 14.70
C HIS A 443 -13.89 7.11 13.67
N GLU A 444 -14.62 7.67 12.70
CA GLU A 444 -14.01 8.52 11.71
C GLU A 444 -13.42 9.77 12.39
N PRO A 445 -12.22 10.16 11.93
CA PRO A 445 -11.69 11.49 12.15
C PRO A 445 -12.74 12.60 12.01
N ARG A 446 -13.25 13.16 13.11
CA ARG A 446 -14.01 14.41 13.04
C ARG A 446 -13.12 15.46 12.36
N GLU A 447 -13.55 15.93 11.20
CA GLU A 447 -12.90 17.07 10.55
C GLU A 447 -12.93 18.25 11.51
N LYS A 448 -11.76 18.84 11.76
CA LYS A 448 -11.69 20.14 12.40
C LYS A 448 -12.49 21.11 11.55
N THR A 449 -13.45 21.82 12.13
CA THR A 449 -14.21 22.83 11.39
C THR A 449 -13.25 23.91 10.88
N ALA A 450 -13.62 24.59 9.78
CA ALA A 450 -12.83 25.67 9.19
C ALA A 450 -12.41 26.77 10.20
N GLU A 451 -13.15 26.90 11.32
CA GLU A 451 -12.86 27.82 12.43
C GLU A 451 -11.63 27.42 13.25
N GLU A 452 -11.24 26.14 13.28
CA GLU A 452 -10.03 25.67 13.97
C GLU A 452 -8.76 25.82 13.11
N TYR A 453 -8.89 25.80 11.77
CA TYR A 453 -7.79 26.05 10.83
C TYR A 453 -7.27 27.51 10.87
N SER A 454 -8.08 28.44 11.38
CA SER A 454 -7.74 29.86 11.52
C SER A 454 -6.62 30.11 12.57
N LYS A 455 -6.42 29.21 13.53
CA LYS A 455 -5.53 29.48 14.68
C LYS A 455 -4.04 29.19 14.43
N ASP A 456 -3.69 28.41 13.41
CA ASP A 456 -2.30 27.98 13.16
C ASP A 456 -1.64 28.59 11.92
N ARG A 457 -2.35 29.41 11.14
CA ARG A 457 -1.73 30.22 10.09
C ARG A 457 -1.17 31.51 10.68
N ARG A 458 0.10 31.49 11.10
CA ARG A 458 0.89 32.73 11.23
C ARG A 458 1.22 33.27 9.83
N VAL A 459 0.19 33.73 9.12
CA VAL A 459 0.33 34.56 7.93
C VAL A 459 0.08 35.99 8.37
N TRP A 460 0.97 36.90 8.01
CA TRP A 460 0.96 38.29 8.46
C TRP A 460 -0.29 39.00 7.90
N GLU A 461 -1.16 39.55 8.77
CA GLU A 461 -2.44 40.21 8.41
C GLU A 461 -2.38 41.13 7.16
N PRO A 462 -1.33 41.93 6.91
CA PRO A 462 -1.27 42.78 5.72
C PRO A 462 -1.34 42.01 4.40
N SER A 463 -0.93 40.73 4.39
CA SER A 463 -0.91 39.90 3.18
C SER A 463 -2.28 39.30 2.84
N GLU A 464 -3.17 39.07 3.81
CA GLU A 464 -4.55 38.62 3.53
C GLU A 464 -5.40 39.73 2.94
N TYR A 465 -5.27 40.98 3.43
CA TYR A 465 -5.91 42.13 2.81
C TYR A 465 -5.41 42.32 1.38
N LEU A 466 -4.12 42.11 1.14
CA LEU A 466 -3.54 42.19 -0.19
C LEU A 466 -4.13 41.10 -1.09
N PHE A 467 -4.11 39.83 -0.67
CA PHE A 467 -4.63 38.71 -1.45
C PHE A 467 -6.12 38.83 -1.73
N THR A 468 -6.91 39.21 -0.73
CA THR A 468 -8.36 39.39 -0.86
C THR A 468 -8.67 40.58 -1.77
N ALA A 469 -7.96 41.70 -1.60
CA ALA A 469 -8.09 42.84 -2.51
C ALA A 469 -7.64 42.50 -3.94
N PHE A 470 -6.61 41.66 -4.10
CA PHE A 470 -6.17 41.18 -5.40
C PHE A 470 -7.21 40.28 -6.08
N SER A 471 -7.80 39.33 -5.34
CA SER A 471 -8.86 38.46 -5.86
C SER A 471 -10.10 39.26 -6.25
N LEU A 472 -10.52 40.21 -5.41
CA LEU A 472 -11.61 41.14 -5.72
C LEU A 472 -11.28 42.02 -6.94
N ARG A 473 -10.05 42.49 -7.06
CA ARG A 473 -9.65 43.35 -8.18
C ARG A 473 -9.53 42.57 -9.49
N ALA A 474 -9.03 41.35 -9.45
CA ALA A 474 -8.99 40.45 -10.59
C ALA A 474 -10.42 40.08 -11.04
N ALA A 475 -11.33 39.81 -10.11
CA ALA A 475 -12.74 39.58 -10.40
C ALA A 475 -13.39 40.83 -11.03
N GLN A 476 -13.15 42.03 -10.50
CA GLN A 476 -13.66 43.28 -11.08
C GLN A 476 -13.11 43.57 -12.48
N ILE A 477 -11.84 43.24 -12.74
CA ILE A 477 -11.24 43.37 -14.09
C ILE A 477 -11.87 42.35 -15.05
N ALA A 478 -12.11 41.12 -14.59
CA ALA A 478 -12.77 40.09 -15.39
C ALA A 478 -14.25 40.41 -15.67
N GLU A 479 -14.98 40.94 -14.68
CA GLU A 479 -16.36 41.42 -14.85
C GLU A 479 -16.44 42.66 -15.73
N GLY A 480 -15.52 43.61 -15.59
CA GLY A 480 -15.43 44.80 -16.45
C GLY A 480 -15.06 44.47 -17.90
N ALA A 481 -14.39 43.34 -18.14
CA ALA A 481 -14.11 42.81 -19.47
C ALA A 481 -15.30 42.03 -20.08
N ALA A 482 -16.34 41.72 -19.30
CA ALA A 482 -17.53 41.01 -19.78
C ALA A 482 -18.53 41.91 -20.53
N ASP A 483 -18.47 43.24 -20.34
CA ASP A 483 -19.40 44.21 -20.95
C ASP A 483 -19.00 44.69 -22.36
N GLU A 484 -17.78 44.41 -22.83
CA GLU A 484 -17.36 44.61 -24.22
C GLU A 484 -17.14 43.25 -24.91
N ARG A 485 -18.24 42.51 -25.15
CA ARG A 485 -18.19 41.32 -26.01
C ARG A 485 -18.03 41.72 -27.48
N THR A 486 -16.80 41.95 -27.91
CA THR A 486 -16.45 41.92 -29.34
C THR A 486 -16.03 40.50 -29.69
N ILE A 487 -16.87 39.79 -30.45
CA ILE A 487 -16.50 38.48 -31.01
C ILE A 487 -15.63 38.75 -32.23
N GLU A 488 -14.32 38.61 -32.08
CA GLU A 488 -13.36 38.63 -33.18
C GLU A 488 -12.80 37.21 -33.40
N PRO A 489 -12.50 36.81 -34.65
CA PRO A 489 -11.82 35.55 -34.92
C PRO A 489 -10.49 35.48 -34.15
N PHE A 490 -10.25 34.36 -33.50
CA PHE A 490 -9.01 34.10 -32.77
C PHE A 490 -7.84 33.98 -33.76
N GLU A 491 -6.99 35.00 -33.85
CA GLU A 491 -5.85 35.05 -34.79
C GLU A 491 -4.47 34.77 -34.13
N GLY A 492 -4.40 34.38 -32.84
CA GLY A 492 -3.11 34.16 -32.16
C GLY A 492 -3.11 33.01 -31.16
N SER A 493 -2.04 32.21 -31.13
CA SER A 493 -1.86 31.09 -30.18
C SER A 493 -1.83 31.56 -28.72
N LEU A 494 -2.48 30.80 -27.82
CA LEU A 494 -2.38 30.97 -26.34
C LEU A 494 -0.97 30.76 -25.78
N ARG A 495 -0.02 30.30 -26.61
CA ARG A 495 1.36 29.94 -26.23
C ARG A 495 1.39 29.15 -24.90
N GLU A 496 2.29 29.44 -23.97
CA GLU A 496 2.40 28.73 -22.67
C GLU A 496 1.45 29.28 -21.58
N GLY A 497 0.45 30.08 -21.94
CA GLY A 497 -0.52 30.68 -21.01
C GLY A 497 -0.16 32.11 -20.56
N LEU A 498 -1.01 32.70 -19.71
CA LEU A 498 -0.84 34.07 -19.22
C LEU A 498 0.44 34.22 -18.38
N ASP A 499 1.20 35.29 -18.61
CA ASP A 499 2.30 35.72 -17.74
C ASP A 499 1.77 36.70 -16.68
N PRO A 500 1.54 36.24 -15.43
CA PRO A 500 0.97 37.09 -14.39
C PRO A 500 1.96 38.19 -13.98
N LYS A 501 3.27 37.93 -14.06
CA LYS A 501 4.31 38.88 -13.64
C LYS A 501 4.51 39.99 -14.67
N ALA A 502 4.39 39.70 -15.96
CA ALA A 502 4.44 40.72 -17.02
C ALA A 502 3.15 41.54 -17.02
N THR A 503 2.00 40.88 -16.86
CA THR A 503 0.68 41.54 -16.75
C THR A 503 0.63 42.52 -15.59
N LEU A 504 1.12 42.12 -14.41
CA LEU A 504 1.19 42.99 -13.24
C LEU A 504 2.11 44.21 -13.47
N ARG A 505 3.25 44.01 -14.14
CA ARG A 505 4.19 45.10 -14.45
C ARG A 505 3.63 46.08 -15.48
N GLY A 506 2.86 45.59 -16.45
CA GLY A 506 2.12 46.42 -17.41
C GLY A 506 1.07 47.28 -16.71
N GLU A 507 0.26 46.70 -15.83
CA GLU A 507 -0.79 47.44 -15.11
C GLU A 507 -0.20 48.54 -14.20
N ILE A 508 0.91 48.26 -13.51
CA ILE A 508 1.63 49.27 -12.71
C ILE A 508 2.11 50.44 -13.58
N ARG A 509 2.38 50.19 -14.87
CA ARG A 509 2.74 51.21 -15.86
C ARG A 509 1.53 51.85 -16.56
N GLY A 510 0.31 51.49 -16.16
CA GLY A 510 -0.94 52.00 -16.73
C GLY A 510 -1.44 51.25 -17.96
N GLU A 511 -0.85 50.10 -18.30
CA GLU A 511 -1.21 49.29 -19.47
C GLU A 511 -2.23 48.21 -19.08
N LYS A 512 -3.50 48.45 -19.40
CA LYS A 512 -4.61 47.52 -19.10
C LYS A 512 -4.73 46.41 -20.14
N ARG A 513 -3.72 45.54 -20.24
CA ARG A 513 -3.78 44.37 -21.12
C ARG A 513 -3.10 43.14 -20.51
N PRO A 514 -3.63 41.93 -20.76
CA PRO A 514 -2.98 40.70 -20.37
C PRO A 514 -1.73 40.42 -21.24
N TYR A 515 -0.69 39.91 -20.60
CA TYR A 515 0.53 39.42 -21.26
C TYR A 515 0.53 37.89 -21.25
N VAL A 516 0.97 37.28 -22.34
CA VAL A 516 1.11 35.82 -22.48
C VAL A 516 2.58 35.43 -22.51
N ARG A 517 2.91 34.24 -22.00
CA ARG A 517 4.26 33.67 -22.05
C ARG A 517 4.57 33.27 -23.48
N ASP A 518 5.77 33.63 -23.94
CA ASP A 518 6.24 33.33 -25.30
C ASP A 518 6.54 31.85 -25.52
#